data_AF-A0A9P8FA10-F1
#
_entry.id   AF-A0A9P8FA10-F1
#
_cell.length_a   1.000
_cell.length_b   1.000
_cell.length_c   1.000
_cell.angle_alpha   90.00
_cell.angle_beta   90.00
_cell.angle_gamma   90.00
#
_symmetry.space_group_name_H-M   'P 1'
#
loop_
_entity.id
_entity.type
_entity.pdbx_description
1 polymer ?
#
loop_
_entity_poly.entity_id
_entity_poly.type
_entity_poly.pdbx_seq_one_letter_code
_entity_poly.pdbx_strand_id
1 'polypeptide(L)'
;ESIAQELHILSRAPPPPPPGQQSAPSDVRERHKSNDGYSERLDGPMSAGLSGPMLSKDGKPLRPFTLLSTRQTMQAGVFRPDHSLPTMTIDEYLEEEKRRGGMIEGGGAQSGIQPEVDEDDLDKADEETMKARAWDEYVENNPKGAGNTLNRG
;
A
#
# COMPACT_ATOMS: atom_id res chain seq x y z
N GLU A 1 -5.81 22.06 33.60
CA GLU A 1 -4.53 22.52 33.00
C GLU A 1 -4.41 22.28 31.48
N SER A 2 -5.28 21.50 30.83
CA SER A 2 -5.25 21.25 29.36
C SER A 2 -5.56 22.48 28.48
N ILE A 3 -6.54 23.30 28.88
CA ILE A 3 -7.01 24.46 28.09
C ILE A 3 -5.92 25.49 27.80
N ALA A 4 -4.97 25.68 28.72
CA ALA A 4 -3.88 26.63 28.52
C ALA A 4 -2.90 26.16 27.43
N GLN A 5 -2.69 24.85 27.30
CA GLN A 5 -1.83 24.25 26.27
C GLN A 5 -2.50 24.33 24.90
N GLU A 6 -3.81 24.07 24.83
CA GLU A 6 -4.59 24.18 23.60
C GLU A 6 -4.60 25.61 23.05
N LEU A 7 -4.77 26.62 23.92
CA LEU A 7 -4.68 28.03 23.52
C LEU A 7 -3.28 28.45 23.06
N HIS A 8 -2.24 27.90 23.69
CA HIS A 8 -0.85 28.17 23.27
C HIS A 8 -0.59 27.63 21.85
N ILE A 9 -1.08 26.42 21.53
CA ILE A 9 -0.91 25.81 20.20
C ILE A 9 -1.66 26.63 19.13
N LEU A 10 -2.89 27.05 19.42
CA LEU A 10 -3.69 27.86 18.49
C LEU A 10 -3.04 29.22 18.19
N SER A 11 -2.35 29.82 19.17
CA SER A 11 -1.65 31.10 18.98
C SER A 11 -0.48 31.02 18.00
N ARG A 12 0.05 29.82 17.74
CA ARG A 12 1.23 29.59 16.89
C ARG A 12 0.87 29.03 15.51
N ALA A 13 -0.42 28.91 15.19
CA ALA A 13 -0.86 28.42 13.89
C ALA A 13 -0.50 29.42 12.77
N PRO A 14 0.07 28.97 11.63
CA PRO A 14 0.35 29.83 10.49
C PRO A 14 -0.95 30.35 9.86
N PRO A 15 -0.94 31.54 9.23
CA PRO A 15 -2.13 32.07 8.56
C PRO A 15 -2.55 31.14 7.41
N PRO A 16 -3.86 30.99 7.17
CA PRO A 16 -4.35 30.19 6.05
C PRO A 16 -3.86 30.79 4.72
N PRO A 17 -3.51 29.94 3.73
CA PRO A 17 -3.10 30.43 2.42
C PRO A 17 -4.24 31.21 1.75
N PRO A 18 -3.93 32.18 0.88
CA PRO A 18 -4.94 32.96 0.17
C PRO A 18 -5.83 32.06 -0.69
N PRO A 19 -7.13 32.38 -0.83
CA PRO A 19 -8.06 31.60 -1.65
C PRO A 19 -7.58 31.62 -3.11
N GLY A 20 -7.24 30.43 -3.63
CA GLY A 20 -6.80 30.24 -5.02
C GLY A 20 -5.50 29.45 -5.21
N GLN A 21 -4.70 29.22 -4.16
CA GLN A 21 -3.54 28.33 -4.22
C GLN A 21 -3.89 26.94 -3.68
N GLN A 22 -4.58 26.15 -4.50
CA GLN A 22 -4.55 24.69 -4.32
C GLN A 22 -3.18 24.21 -4.83
N SER A 23 -2.21 24.07 -3.93
CA SER A 23 -1.03 23.26 -4.24
C SER A 23 -1.49 21.80 -4.30
N ALA A 24 -1.90 21.35 -5.48
CA ALA A 24 -1.88 19.93 -5.78
C ALA A 24 -0.44 19.45 -5.50
N PRO A 25 -0.23 18.38 -4.72
CA PRO A 25 1.11 17.83 -4.60
C PRO A 25 1.52 17.36 -6.00
N SER A 26 2.38 18.14 -6.66
CA SER A 26 2.96 17.73 -7.94
C SER A 26 3.78 16.48 -7.67
N ASP A 27 3.30 15.32 -8.13
CA ASP A 27 4.06 14.08 -8.03
C ASP A 27 5.31 14.21 -8.91
N VAL A 28 6.46 14.36 -8.24
CA VAL A 28 7.77 14.56 -8.87
C VAL A 28 8.14 13.38 -9.80
N ARG A 29 7.44 12.24 -9.67
CA ARG A 29 7.63 11.04 -10.48
C ARG A 29 7.09 11.14 -11.90
N GLU A 30 6.13 12.02 -12.18
CA GLU A 30 5.52 12.09 -13.52
C GLU A 30 6.44 12.72 -14.57
N ARG A 31 7.45 13.51 -14.16
CA ARG A 31 8.27 14.30 -15.10
C ARG A 31 9.29 13.51 -15.92
N HIS A 32 9.55 12.24 -15.59
CA HIS A 32 10.68 11.49 -16.15
C HIS A 32 10.29 10.34 -17.10
N LYS A 33 9.05 10.31 -17.62
CA LYS A 33 8.55 9.15 -18.38
C LYS A 33 8.59 9.26 -19.90
N SER A 34 9.35 10.19 -20.47
CA SER A 34 9.45 10.29 -21.93
C SER A 34 10.84 10.75 -22.36
N ASN A 35 11.68 9.79 -22.80
CA ASN A 35 12.63 9.89 -23.93
C ASN A 35 14.00 9.16 -23.75
N ASP A 36 14.14 8.17 -22.86
CA ASP A 36 15.47 7.55 -22.59
C ASP A 36 15.81 6.29 -23.42
N GLY A 37 15.13 6.00 -24.53
CA GLY A 37 15.46 4.82 -25.35
C GLY A 37 15.36 3.48 -24.60
N TYR A 38 14.70 3.47 -23.45
CA TYR A 38 14.53 2.30 -22.60
C TYR A 38 13.63 1.29 -23.30
N SER A 39 14.22 0.15 -23.67
CA SER A 39 13.47 -1.00 -24.15
C SER A 39 13.22 -1.95 -22.98
N GLU A 40 11.96 -2.24 -22.68
CA GLU A 40 11.52 -3.26 -21.71
C GLU A 40 12.00 -4.69 -22.10
N ARG A 41 12.53 -4.82 -23.32
CA ARG A 41 13.07 -6.09 -23.80
C ARG A 41 14.39 -6.35 -23.08
N LEU A 42 14.40 -7.41 -22.29
CA LEU A 42 15.63 -7.97 -21.73
C LEU A 42 16.51 -8.43 -22.89
N ASP A 43 17.56 -7.66 -23.21
CA ASP A 43 18.58 -8.10 -24.16
C ASP A 43 19.13 -9.44 -23.67
N GLY A 44 18.88 -10.48 -24.47
CA GLY A 44 19.24 -11.85 -24.12
C GLY A 44 20.74 -11.95 -23.82
N PRO A 45 21.15 -12.81 -22.87
CA PRO A 45 22.56 -12.92 -22.53
C PRO A 45 23.35 -13.25 -23.80
N MET A 46 24.46 -12.52 -24.00
CA MET A 46 25.45 -12.69 -25.09
C MET A 46 26.18 -14.05 -25.06
N SER A 47 25.50 -15.11 -24.63
CA SER A 47 25.99 -16.49 -24.59
C SER A 47 25.63 -17.16 -25.91
N ALA A 48 26.32 -16.74 -26.98
CA ALA A 48 26.30 -17.42 -28.26
C ALA A 48 26.66 -18.91 -28.06
N GLY A 49 25.67 -19.79 -28.14
CA GLY A 49 25.87 -21.24 -28.34
C GLY A 49 26.04 -22.12 -27.10
N LEU A 50 26.08 -21.60 -25.87
CA LEU A 50 26.19 -22.46 -24.66
C LEU A 50 24.81 -22.85 -24.10
N SER A 51 24.01 -23.57 -24.89
CA SER A 51 22.77 -24.21 -24.39
C SER A 51 23.10 -25.55 -23.74
N GLY A 52 22.95 -25.67 -22.42
CA GLY A 52 23.21 -26.91 -21.68
C GLY A 52 23.48 -26.71 -20.18
N PRO A 53 23.53 -27.79 -19.38
CA PRO A 53 23.77 -27.72 -17.94
C PRO A 53 25.14 -27.09 -17.60
N MET A 54 25.17 -26.24 -16.57
CA MET A 54 26.40 -25.57 -16.09
C MET A 54 27.39 -26.51 -15.40
N LEU A 55 26.86 -27.56 -14.75
CA LEU A 55 27.63 -28.58 -14.05
C LEU A 55 27.31 -29.96 -14.62
N SER A 56 28.28 -30.87 -14.55
CA SER A 56 28.01 -32.30 -14.69
C SER A 56 27.17 -32.82 -13.50
N LYS A 57 26.61 -34.02 -13.62
CA LYS A 57 25.90 -34.68 -12.49
C LYS A 57 26.78 -34.88 -11.26
N ASP A 58 28.10 -34.92 -11.46
CA ASP A 58 29.13 -35.05 -10.41
C ASP A 58 29.66 -33.69 -9.92
N GLY A 59 29.03 -32.57 -10.31
CA GLY A 59 29.40 -31.23 -9.86
C GLY A 59 30.65 -30.64 -10.52
N LYS A 60 31.16 -31.24 -11.61
CA LYS A 60 32.32 -30.70 -12.35
C LYS A 60 31.84 -29.57 -13.27
N PRO A 61 32.48 -28.38 -13.26
CA PRO A 61 32.08 -27.29 -14.12
C PRO A 61 32.46 -27.60 -15.57
N LEU A 62 31.46 -27.58 -16.46
CA LEU A 62 31.64 -27.90 -17.89
C LEU A 62 31.86 -26.66 -18.76
N ARG A 63 31.60 -25.48 -18.20
CA ARG A 63 31.71 -24.18 -18.88
C ARG A 63 32.33 -23.15 -17.93
N PRO A 64 33.01 -22.12 -18.45
CA PRO A 64 33.45 -21.01 -17.63
C PRO A 64 32.21 -20.33 -17.01
N PHE A 65 32.22 -20.19 -15.70
CA PHE A 65 31.22 -19.45 -14.94
C PHE A 65 31.94 -18.45 -14.06
N THR A 66 31.32 -17.30 -13.83
CA THR A 66 31.83 -16.29 -12.90
C THR A 66 31.22 -16.54 -11.53
N LEU A 67 32.07 -16.68 -10.52
CA LEU A 67 31.63 -16.65 -9.12
C LEU A 67 31.22 -15.21 -8.78
N LEU A 68 29.97 -14.88 -9.05
CA LEU A 68 29.38 -13.63 -8.60
C LEU A 68 29.24 -13.70 -7.08
N SER A 69 30.18 -13.10 -6.36
CA SER A 69 30.12 -12.89 -4.91
C SER A 69 28.93 -12.02 -4.49
N THR A 70 28.09 -11.58 -5.43
CA THR A 70 26.91 -10.73 -5.24
C THR A 70 25.99 -11.24 -4.14
N ARG A 71 25.73 -12.54 -4.04
CA ARG A 71 24.86 -13.07 -2.98
C ARG A 71 25.51 -12.97 -1.59
N GLN A 72 26.78 -13.32 -1.47
CA GLN A 72 27.52 -13.26 -0.19
C GLN A 72 27.79 -11.82 0.24
N THR A 73 28.09 -10.93 -0.71
CA THR A 73 28.28 -9.49 -0.45
C THR A 73 26.98 -8.81 -0.04
N MET A 74 25.84 -9.15 -0.66
CA MET A 74 24.53 -8.67 -0.20
C MET A 74 24.19 -9.20 1.19
N GLN A 75 24.45 -10.49 1.47
CA GLN A 75 24.21 -11.06 2.80
C GLN A 75 25.07 -10.38 3.88
N ALA A 76 26.33 -10.08 3.59
CA ALA A 76 27.22 -9.33 4.49
C ALA A 76 26.76 -7.88 4.72
N GLY A 77 25.96 -7.31 3.81
CA GLY A 77 25.42 -5.95 3.91
C GLY A 77 24.21 -5.81 4.84
N VAL A 78 23.52 -6.89 5.20
CA VAL A 78 22.28 -6.86 6.00
C VAL A 78 22.55 -6.52 7.48
N PHE A 79 23.75 -6.84 7.99
CA PHE A 79 24.11 -6.68 9.40
C PHE A 79 25.42 -5.92 9.58
N ARG A 80 25.44 -4.66 9.14
CA ARG A 80 26.59 -3.77 9.39
C ARG A 80 26.47 -3.12 10.77
N PRO A 81 27.60 -2.84 11.46
CA PRO A 81 27.60 -2.23 12.79
C PRO A 81 26.83 -0.91 12.92
N ASP A 82 26.70 -0.15 11.81
CA ASP A 82 26.00 1.13 11.78
C ASP A 82 24.46 1.00 11.64
N HIS A 83 23.92 -0.21 11.51
CA HIS A 83 22.47 -0.42 11.51
C HIS A 83 22.02 -0.85 12.90
N SER A 84 21.17 -0.04 13.53
CA SER A 84 20.43 -0.48 14.71
C SER A 84 19.52 -1.63 14.28
N LEU A 85 19.76 -2.82 14.83
CA LEU A 85 18.86 -3.94 14.64
C LEU A 85 17.53 -3.65 15.33
N PRO A 86 16.40 -4.12 14.78
CA PRO A 86 15.17 -4.19 15.54
C PRO A 86 15.39 -4.92 16.87
N THR A 87 14.89 -4.35 17.95
CA THR A 87 15.01 -4.96 19.30
C THR A 87 14.07 -6.15 19.50
N MET A 88 13.11 -6.31 18.59
CA MET A 88 12.02 -7.29 18.63
C MET A 88 11.96 -8.01 17.28
N THR A 89 11.50 -9.26 17.27
CA THR A 89 11.31 -10.00 16.01
C THR A 89 10.10 -9.46 15.24
N ILE A 90 9.99 -9.83 13.96
CA ILE A 90 8.82 -9.45 13.13
C ILE A 90 7.53 -9.98 13.78
N ASP A 91 7.56 -11.23 14.25
CA ASP A 91 6.41 -11.88 14.87
C ASP A 91 5.98 -11.13 16.15
N GLU A 92 6.94 -10.77 16.99
CA GLU A 92 6.71 -10.00 18.23
C GLU A 92 6.16 -8.59 17.94
N TYR A 93 6.68 -7.91 16.91
CA TYR A 93 6.14 -6.61 16.49
C TYR A 93 4.69 -6.72 15.97
N LEU A 94 4.37 -7.77 15.22
CA LEU A 94 3.01 -7.98 14.71
C LEU A 94 2.03 -8.29 15.84
N GLU A 95 2.44 -9.06 16.86
CA GLU A 95 1.65 -9.29 18.07
C GLU A 95 1.40 -7.98 18.84
N GLU A 96 2.42 -7.14 18.97
CA GLU A 96 2.34 -5.81 19.59
C GLU A 96 1.38 -4.89 18.82
N GLU A 97 1.43 -4.87 17.48
CA GLU A 97 0.50 -4.11 16.64
C GLU A 97 -0.92 -4.68 16.69
N LYS A 98 -1.09 -6.00 16.75
CA LYS A 98 -2.40 -6.64 16.97
C LYS A 98 -2.98 -6.24 18.32
N ARG A 99 -2.17 -6.24 19.38
CA ARG A 99 -2.55 -5.78 20.73
C ARG A 99 -2.93 -4.30 20.75
N ARG A 100 -2.27 -3.47 19.95
CA ARG A 100 -2.55 -2.03 19.80
C ARG A 100 -3.73 -1.74 18.86
N GLY A 101 -4.29 -2.77 18.20
CA GLY A 101 -5.37 -2.61 17.24
C GLY A 101 -4.94 -1.99 15.91
N GLY A 102 -3.63 -1.94 15.63
CA GLY A 102 -3.09 -1.49 14.34
C GLY A 102 -3.21 -2.54 13.23
N MET A 103 -3.54 -3.79 13.59
CA MET A 103 -3.73 -4.88 12.65
C MET A 103 -5.22 -5.12 12.39
N ILE A 104 -5.65 -4.95 11.14
CA ILE A 104 -7.00 -5.30 10.69
C ILE A 104 -7.05 -6.81 10.48
N GLU A 105 -7.72 -7.51 11.39
CA GLU A 105 -8.04 -8.92 11.23
C GLU A 105 -9.15 -9.06 10.19
N GLY A 106 -8.87 -9.75 9.08
CA GLY A 106 -9.85 -9.98 8.01
C GLY A 106 -9.73 -9.10 6.76
N GLY A 107 -8.62 -8.36 6.57
CA GLY A 107 -8.34 -7.63 5.33
C GLY A 107 -7.99 -8.54 4.14
N GLY A 108 -8.73 -8.45 3.03
CA GLY A 108 -8.47 -9.20 1.79
C GLY A 108 -9.75 -9.74 1.14
N ALA A 109 -9.66 -10.83 0.38
CA ALA A 109 -10.83 -11.48 -0.22
C ALA A 109 -11.89 -11.90 0.83
N GLN A 110 -11.47 -12.11 2.07
CA GLN A 110 -12.37 -12.41 3.19
C GLN A 110 -13.22 -11.21 3.65
N SER A 111 -12.75 -9.97 3.46
CA SER A 111 -13.57 -8.78 3.74
C SER A 111 -14.71 -8.59 2.73
N GLY A 112 -14.59 -9.20 1.55
CA GLY A 112 -15.61 -9.16 0.50
C GLY A 112 -16.64 -10.28 0.63
N ILE A 113 -16.49 -11.19 1.58
CA ILE A 113 -17.48 -12.23 1.87
C ILE A 113 -18.59 -11.55 2.66
N GLN A 114 -19.62 -11.13 1.94
CA GLN A 114 -20.84 -10.66 2.58
C GLN A 114 -21.47 -11.86 3.28
N PRO A 115 -21.68 -11.82 4.61
CA PRO A 115 -22.32 -12.93 5.31
C PRO A 115 -23.69 -13.15 4.70
N GLU A 116 -23.96 -14.40 4.29
CA GLU A 116 -25.27 -14.79 3.77
C GLU A 116 -26.28 -14.60 4.89
N VAL A 117 -27.26 -13.72 4.67
CA VAL A 117 -28.31 -13.44 5.64
C VAL A 117 -29.23 -14.65 5.63
N ASP A 118 -29.37 -15.29 6.80
CA ASP A 118 -30.28 -16.41 6.98
C ASP A 118 -31.73 -15.93 6.86
N GLU A 119 -32.39 -16.27 5.75
CA GLU A 119 -33.76 -15.86 5.42
C GLU A 119 -34.82 -16.48 6.36
N ASP A 120 -34.44 -17.50 7.13
CA ASP A 120 -35.33 -18.14 8.12
C ASP A 120 -35.42 -17.34 9.44
N ASP A 121 -34.59 -16.31 9.62
CA ASP A 121 -34.61 -15.41 10.78
C ASP A 121 -35.44 -14.15 10.48
N LEU A 122 -36.71 -14.17 10.90
CA LEU A 122 -37.69 -13.10 10.64
C LEU A 122 -37.21 -11.72 11.12
N ASP A 123 -36.46 -11.66 12.22
CA ASP A 123 -35.97 -10.38 12.78
C ASP A 123 -34.92 -9.74 11.84
N LYS A 124 -34.02 -10.55 11.26
CA LYS A 124 -33.00 -10.06 10.31
C LYS A 124 -33.60 -9.63 8.97
N ALA A 125 -34.62 -10.35 8.51
CA ALA A 125 -35.32 -10.01 7.27
C ALA A 125 -36.04 -8.65 7.38
N ASP A 126 -36.65 -8.38 8.52
CA ASP A 126 -37.30 -7.09 8.81
C ASP A 126 -36.27 -5.95 8.91
N GLU A 127 -35.13 -6.17 9.58
CA GLU A 127 -34.04 -5.19 9.70
C GLU A 127 -33.47 -4.80 8.34
N GLU A 128 -33.20 -5.76 7.45
CA GLU A 128 -32.68 -5.48 6.10
C GLU A 128 -33.70 -4.74 5.25
N THR A 129 -35.01 -5.06 5.38
CA THR A 129 -36.07 -4.33 4.68
C THR A 129 -36.15 -2.87 5.15
N MET A 130 -36.00 -2.62 6.46
CA MET A 130 -35.99 -1.26 7.02
C MET A 130 -34.75 -0.47 6.59
N LYS A 131 -33.59 -1.12 6.56
CA LYS A 131 -32.32 -0.54 6.10
C LYS A 131 -32.34 -0.19 4.62
N ALA A 132 -32.93 -1.04 3.78
CA ALA A 132 -33.12 -0.76 2.36
C ALA A 132 -33.98 0.50 2.15
N ARG A 133 -35.10 0.64 2.88
CA ARG A 133 -35.93 1.86 2.82
C ARG A 133 -35.17 3.10 3.28
N ALA A 134 -34.44 3.02 4.39
CA ALA A 134 -33.64 4.13 4.90
C ALA A 134 -32.56 4.55 3.90
N TRP A 135 -31.98 3.59 3.18
CA TRP A 135 -31.03 3.87 2.12
C TRP A 135 -31.67 4.58 0.94
N ASP A 136 -32.85 4.14 0.50
CA ASP A 136 -33.60 4.79 -0.59
C ASP A 136 -33.96 6.24 -0.23
N GLU A 137 -34.46 6.50 0.99
CA GLU A 137 -34.72 7.85 1.50
C GLU A 137 -33.45 8.71 1.54
N TYR A 138 -32.32 8.14 1.95
CA TYR A 138 -31.04 8.86 1.96
C TYR A 138 -30.58 9.23 0.54
N VAL A 139 -30.68 8.30 -0.41
CA VAL A 139 -30.29 8.54 -1.81
C VAL A 139 -31.20 9.57 -2.48
N GLU A 140 -32.51 9.54 -2.19
CA GLU A 140 -33.48 10.54 -2.66
C GLU A 140 -33.17 11.93 -2.11
N ASN A 141 -32.88 12.04 -0.81
CA ASN A 141 -32.53 13.30 -0.16
C ASN A 141 -31.15 13.84 -0.57
N ASN A 142 -30.25 13.00 -1.08
CA ASN A 142 -28.88 13.36 -1.45
C ASN A 142 -28.62 13.10 -2.95
N PRO A 143 -29.22 13.88 -3.86
CA PRO A 143 -29.03 13.68 -5.28
C PRO A 143 -27.56 13.90 -5.67
N LYS A 144 -27.07 13.00 -6.54
CA LYS A 144 -25.70 13.09 -7.06
C LYS A 144 -25.48 14.43 -7.76
N GLY A 145 -24.43 15.15 -7.37
CA GLY A 145 -24.08 16.44 -7.95
C GLY A 145 -24.69 17.66 -7.26
N ALA A 146 -25.40 17.50 -6.13
CA ALA A 146 -25.92 18.62 -5.34
C ALA A 146 -24.85 19.67 -4.96
N GLY A 147 -23.58 19.27 -4.81
CA GLY A 147 -22.47 20.15 -4.45
C GLY A 147 -21.68 20.76 -5.62
N ASN A 148 -21.84 20.28 -6.86
CA ASN A 148 -21.10 20.76 -8.04
C ASN A 148 -22.06 21.39 -9.06
N THR A 149 -22.75 22.46 -8.65
CA THR A 149 -23.67 23.21 -9.51
C THR A 149 -23.04 24.45 -10.13
N LEU A 150 -21.91 24.93 -9.61
CA LEU A 150 -21.28 26.20 -10.00
C LEU A 150 -20.42 26.12 -11.28
N ASN A 151 -20.01 24.94 -11.71
CA ASN A 151 -19.23 24.72 -12.94
C ASN A 151 -20.11 24.32 -14.14
N ARG A 152 -21.39 24.71 -14.14
CA ARG A 152 -22.38 24.34 -15.15
C ARG A 152 -22.76 25.57 -16.00
N GLY A 153 -21.77 26.16 -16.68
CA GLY A 153 -21.96 27.24 -17.66
C GLY A 153 -21.42 28.60 -17.21
#